data_AF-A0A6M4PUJ4-F1
#
_entry.id   AF-A0A6M4PUJ4-F1
#
_cell.length_a   1.000
_cell.length_b   1.000
_cell.length_c   1.000
_cell.angle_alpha   90.00
_cell.angle_beta   90.00
_cell.angle_gamma   90.00
#
_symmetry.space_group_name_H-M   'P 1'
#
loop_
_entity.id
_entity.type
_entity.pdbx_description
1 polymer ?
#
loop_
_entity_poly.entity_id
_entity_poly.type
_entity_poly.pdbx_seq_one_letter_code
_entity_poly.pdbx_strand_id
1 'polypeptide(L)'
;MRRHLPAVLVAGWGVLNGLLLVVLAIYRENTMTYWLWGGVVLVLQLFALAVLVSSRARPDQHVRYRVPDRGAGGVLPGAVGLLLVGLCLVYGRWLLVVAVPLLMLSVALVVRGTTAREK
;
A
#
# COMPACT_ATOMS: atom_id res chain seq x y z
N MET A 1 -11.77 6.27 21.96
CA MET A 1 -11.65 7.42 21.02
C MET A 1 -10.34 7.50 20.22
N ARG A 2 -9.18 6.97 20.66
CA ARG A 2 -7.91 7.08 19.91
C ARG A 2 -7.75 6.18 18.67
N ARG A 3 -8.66 5.22 18.42
CA ARG A 3 -8.55 4.23 17.30
C ARG A 3 -8.97 4.75 15.91
N HIS A 4 -9.66 5.88 15.86
CA HIS A 4 -10.17 6.45 14.60
C HIS A 4 -9.21 7.50 14.00
N LEU A 5 -8.38 8.11 14.84
CA LEU A 5 -7.38 9.12 14.46
C LEU A 5 -6.50 8.73 13.26
N PRO A 6 -5.90 7.52 13.22
CA PRO A 6 -5.10 7.13 12.06
C PRO A 6 -5.93 6.91 10.79
N ALA A 7 -7.18 6.45 10.89
CA ALA A 7 -8.05 6.35 9.71
C ALA A 7 -8.49 7.71 9.20
N VAL A 8 -8.80 8.65 10.09
CA VAL A 8 -9.16 10.03 9.75
C VAL A 8 -7.99 10.73 9.08
N LEU A 9 -6.75 10.52 9.56
CA LEU A 9 -5.56 11.06 8.91
C LEU A 9 -5.37 10.51 7.49
N VAL A 10 -5.49 9.19 7.31
CA VAL A 10 -5.35 8.56 5.98
C VAL A 10 -6.46 9.01 5.04
N ALA A 11 -7.71 9.08 5.50
CA ALA A 11 -8.82 9.56 4.69
C ALA A 11 -8.69 11.05 4.35
N GLY A 12 -8.34 11.88 5.34
CA GLY A 12 -8.15 13.32 5.15
C GLY A 12 -7.00 13.65 4.20
N TRP A 13 -5.90 12.90 4.29
CA TRP A 13 -4.79 12.99 3.34
C TRP A 13 -5.24 12.66 1.91
N GLY A 14 -5.97 11.56 1.73
CA GLY A 14 -6.50 11.17 0.42
C GLY A 14 -7.47 12.20 -0.17
N VAL A 15 -8.36 12.75 0.65
CA VAL A 15 -9.33 13.79 0.23
C VAL A 15 -8.62 15.09 -0.15
N LEU A 16 -7.67 15.56 0.67
CA LEU A 16 -6.90 16.76 0.36
C LEU A 16 -6.16 16.61 -0.96
N ASN A 17 -5.58 15.43 -1.19
CA ASN A 17 -4.90 15.19 -2.45
C ASN A 17 -5.91 15.07 -3.62
N GLY A 18 -7.05 14.41 -3.45
CA GLY A 18 -8.11 14.44 -4.46
C GLY A 18 -8.50 15.86 -4.87
N LEU A 19 -8.63 16.78 -3.90
CA LEU A 19 -8.93 18.18 -4.14
C LEU A 19 -7.83 18.89 -4.94
N LEU A 20 -6.56 18.68 -4.60
CA LEU A 20 -5.43 19.25 -5.35
C LEU A 20 -5.38 18.71 -6.80
N LEU A 21 -5.74 17.45 -7.02
CA LEU A 21 -5.87 16.88 -8.36
C LEU A 21 -6.96 17.59 -9.16
N VAL A 22 -8.11 17.87 -8.52
CA VAL A 22 -9.20 18.65 -9.13
C VAL A 22 -8.75 20.07 -9.46
N VAL A 23 -7.98 20.72 -8.59
CA VAL A 23 -7.39 22.03 -8.86
C VAL A 23 -6.49 21.96 -10.09
N LEU A 24 -5.54 21.01 -10.12
CA LEU A 24 -4.71 20.76 -11.30
C LEU A 24 -5.56 20.55 -12.56
N ALA A 25 -6.69 19.83 -12.45
CA ALA A 25 -7.60 19.57 -13.57
C ALA A 25 -8.24 20.86 -14.10
N ILE A 26 -8.65 21.76 -13.20
CA ILE A 26 -9.18 23.09 -13.55
C ILE A 26 -8.13 23.94 -14.26
N TYR A 27 -6.88 23.90 -13.80
CA TYR A 27 -5.76 24.61 -14.42
C TYR A 27 -5.33 24.03 -15.79
N ARG A 28 -5.94 22.91 -16.24
CA ARG A 28 -5.63 22.24 -17.51
C ARG A 28 -4.14 21.97 -17.71
N GLU A 29 -3.49 21.54 -16.65
CA GLU A 29 -2.11 21.09 -16.68
C GLU A 29 -1.87 19.89 -17.60
N ASN A 30 -0.60 19.64 -17.88
CA ASN A 30 -0.14 18.55 -18.71
C ASN A 30 -0.63 17.20 -18.18
N THR A 31 -1.09 16.33 -19.08
CA THR A 31 -1.54 14.97 -18.78
C THR A 31 -0.51 14.17 -17.98
N MET A 32 0.79 14.37 -18.24
CA MET A 32 1.86 13.71 -17.50
C MET A 32 1.87 14.08 -16.01
N THR A 33 1.52 15.32 -15.68
CA THR A 33 1.43 15.81 -14.30
C THR A 33 0.32 15.07 -13.53
N TYR A 34 -0.85 14.87 -14.15
CA TYR A 34 -1.94 14.11 -13.51
C TYR A 34 -1.55 12.67 -13.20
N TRP A 35 -0.85 12.01 -14.13
CA TRP A 35 -0.42 10.62 -13.96
C TRP A 35 0.65 10.47 -12.88
N LEU A 36 1.66 11.33 -12.88
CA LEU A 36 2.71 11.32 -11.85
C LEU A 36 2.14 11.62 -10.48
N TRP A 37 1.38 12.71 -10.38
CA TRP A 37 0.87 13.21 -9.12
C TRP A 37 -0.20 12.28 -8.55
N GLY A 38 -1.19 11.92 -9.37
CA GLY A 38 -2.23 10.96 -9.00
C GLY A 38 -1.66 9.56 -8.69
N GLY A 39 -0.66 9.11 -9.44
CA GLY A 39 0.03 7.84 -9.22
C GLY A 39 0.74 7.79 -7.87
N VAL A 40 1.54 8.81 -7.54
CA VAL A 40 2.23 8.89 -6.24
C VAL A 40 1.24 8.93 -5.08
N VAL A 41 0.20 9.77 -5.18
CA VAL A 41 -0.85 9.86 -4.16
C VAL A 41 -1.55 8.52 -3.97
N LEU A 42 -1.91 7.84 -5.06
CA LEU A 42 -2.57 6.54 -5.01
C LEU A 42 -1.69 5.48 -4.33
N VAL A 43 -0.40 5.42 -4.68
CA VAL A 43 0.56 4.48 -4.08
C VAL A 43 0.72 4.75 -2.58
N LEU A 44 0.89 6.00 -2.18
CA LEU A 44 0.99 6.37 -0.76
C LEU A 44 -0.30 6.04 -0.01
N GLN A 45 -1.46 6.28 -0.60
CA GLN A 45 -2.75 5.98 -0.01
C GLN A 45 -2.94 4.48 0.22
N LEU A 46 -2.60 3.66 -0.78
CA LEU A 46 -2.64 2.19 -0.68
C LEU A 46 -1.70 1.68 0.41
N PHE A 47 -0.49 2.24 0.50
CA PHE A 47 0.48 1.88 1.53
C PHE A 47 -0.03 2.24 2.94
N ALA A 48 -0.57 3.44 3.10
CA ALA A 48 -1.14 3.89 4.36
C ALA A 48 -2.33 3.03 4.79
N LEU A 49 -3.18 2.63 3.86
CA LEU A 49 -4.28 1.68 4.11
C LEU A 49 -3.76 0.30 4.50
N ALA A 50 -2.73 -0.22 3.82
CA ALA A 50 -2.12 -1.51 4.16
C ALA A 50 -1.54 -1.50 5.58
N VAL A 51 -0.82 -0.44 5.96
CA VAL A 51 -0.29 -0.25 7.32
C VAL A 51 -1.44 -0.15 8.34
N LEU A 52 -2.48 0.62 8.02
CA LEU A 52 -3.64 0.77 8.90
C LEU A 52 -4.37 -0.57 9.11
N VAL A 53 -4.59 -1.35 8.05
CA VAL A 53 -5.19 -2.68 8.12
C VAL A 53 -4.29 -3.62 8.92
N SER A 54 -2.98 -3.63 8.67
CA SER A 54 -2.01 -4.45 9.42
C SER A 54 -2.02 -4.12 10.92
N SER A 55 -2.06 -2.84 11.27
CA SER A 55 -2.09 -2.39 12.68
C SER A 55 -3.38 -2.81 13.40
N ARG A 56 -4.49 -2.95 12.67
CA ARG A 56 -5.78 -3.39 13.21
C ARG A 56 -5.91 -4.90 13.26
N ALA A 57 -5.33 -5.62 12.30
CA ALA A 57 -5.44 -7.07 12.19
C ALA A 57 -4.67 -7.80 13.31
N ARG A 58 -3.64 -7.19 13.90
CA ARG A 58 -2.85 -7.81 14.98
C ARG A 58 -2.48 -6.82 16.09
N PRO A 59 -3.41 -6.55 17.02
CA PRO A 59 -3.12 -5.77 18.22
C PRO A 59 -2.06 -6.45 19.10
N ASP A 60 -2.07 -7.79 19.15
CA ASP A 60 -1.28 -8.59 20.10
C ASP A 60 0.21 -8.78 19.72
N GLN A 61 0.65 -8.27 18.57
CA GLN A 61 2.04 -8.32 18.13
C GLN A 61 2.94 -7.18 18.64
N HIS A 62 2.38 -6.23 19.40
CA HIS A 62 3.13 -5.11 19.98
C HIS A 62 3.90 -5.49 21.28
N VAL A 63 3.94 -6.78 21.64
CA VAL A 63 4.74 -7.25 22.77
C VAL A 63 6.20 -7.42 22.33
N ARG A 64 7.06 -6.60 22.94
CA ARG A 64 8.50 -6.33 22.73
C ARG A 64 9.44 -7.54 22.55
N TYR A 65 8.96 -8.78 22.58
CA TYR A 65 9.75 -10.01 22.59
C TYR A 65 9.17 -11.19 21.78
N ARG A 66 8.13 -11.00 20.94
CA ARG A 66 7.65 -12.07 20.05
C ARG A 66 8.23 -11.92 18.65
N VAL A 67 8.89 -12.99 18.18
CA VAL A 67 9.41 -13.10 16.81
C VAL A 67 8.27 -12.77 15.83
N PRO A 68 8.48 -11.87 14.85
CA PRO A 68 7.47 -11.55 13.86
C PRO A 68 6.94 -12.84 13.22
N ASP A 69 5.62 -13.02 13.17
CA ASP A 69 5.02 -14.17 12.48
C ASP A 69 5.58 -14.27 11.07
N ARG A 70 5.80 -15.50 10.59
CA ARG A 70 6.37 -15.77 9.26
C ARG A 70 5.61 -15.08 8.10
N GLY A 71 4.33 -14.74 8.29
CA GLY A 71 3.54 -13.95 7.34
C GLY A 71 3.96 -12.48 7.19
N ALA A 72 4.69 -11.90 8.15
CA ALA A 72 5.24 -10.55 8.07
C ALA A 72 6.29 -10.41 6.95
N GLY A 73 6.94 -11.51 6.56
CA GLY A 73 7.90 -11.54 5.46
C GLY A 73 7.28 -11.18 4.10
N GLY A 74 5.96 -11.32 3.93
CA GLY A 74 5.26 -10.97 2.70
C GLY A 74 4.95 -9.48 2.53
N VAL A 75 4.97 -8.69 3.61
CA VAL A 75 4.54 -7.29 3.58
C VAL A 75 5.45 -6.42 2.71
N LEU A 76 6.77 -6.61 2.82
CA LEU A 76 7.76 -5.81 2.10
C LEU A 76 7.76 -6.11 0.58
N PRO A 77 7.76 -7.39 0.12
CA PRO A 77 7.55 -7.71 -1.28
C PRO A 77 6.22 -7.19 -1.85
N GLY A 78 5.13 -7.28 -1.06
CA GLY A 78 3.81 -6.81 -1.48
C GLY A 78 3.74 -5.30 -1.67
N ALA A 79 4.36 -4.56 -0.74
CA ALA A 79 4.52 -3.12 -0.83
C ALA A 79 5.29 -2.68 -2.08
N VAL A 80 6.44 -3.30 -2.34
CA VAL A 80 7.26 -3.00 -3.53
C VAL A 80 6.52 -3.39 -4.81
N GLY A 81 5.82 -4.53 -4.81
CA GLY A 81 4.97 -4.95 -5.93
C GLY A 81 3.87 -3.94 -6.25
N LEU A 82 3.15 -3.43 -5.24
CA LEU A 82 2.12 -2.41 -5.42
C LEU A 82 2.68 -1.08 -5.92
N LEU A 83 3.83 -0.66 -5.40
CA LEU A 83 4.54 0.52 -5.89
C LEU A 83 4.88 0.38 -7.39
N LEU A 84 5.41 -0.78 -7.80
CA LEU A 84 5.73 -1.07 -9.20
C LEU A 84 4.47 -1.12 -10.09
N VAL A 85 3.35 -1.63 -9.59
CA VAL A 85 2.06 -1.56 -10.31
C VAL A 85 1.62 -0.11 -10.49
N GLY A 86 1.77 0.74 -9.47
CA GLY A 86 1.49 2.17 -9.60
C GLY A 86 2.39 2.84 -10.65
N LEU A 87 3.68 2.50 -10.65
CA LEU A 87 4.65 2.99 -11.63
C LEU A 87 4.34 2.53 -13.06
N CYS A 88 3.65 1.39 -13.26
CA CYS A 88 3.23 0.94 -14.60
C CYS A 88 2.30 1.96 -15.29
N LEU A 89 1.54 2.75 -14.54
CA LEU A 89 0.65 3.78 -15.10
C LEU A 89 1.43 4.93 -15.75
N VAL A 90 2.67 5.15 -15.31
CA VAL A 90 3.53 6.26 -15.78
C VAL A 90 4.57 5.77 -16.78
N TYR A 91 5.25 4.67 -16.45
CA TYR A 91 6.41 4.17 -17.18
C TYR A 91 6.06 3.03 -18.15
N GLY A 92 4.81 2.56 -18.14
CA GLY A 92 4.31 1.55 -19.07
C GLY A 92 4.30 0.13 -18.51
N ARG A 93 3.62 -0.75 -19.25
CA ARG A 93 3.25 -2.12 -18.81
C ARG A 93 4.45 -3.06 -18.62
N TRP A 94 5.65 -2.72 -19.09
CA TRP A 94 6.83 -3.60 -18.95
C TRP A 94 7.17 -3.88 -17.48
N LEU A 95 6.90 -2.92 -16.58
CA LEU A 95 7.13 -3.04 -15.15
C LEU A 95 6.32 -4.16 -14.49
N LEU A 96 5.23 -4.64 -15.13
CA LEU A 96 4.45 -5.78 -14.65
C LEU A 96 5.28 -7.06 -14.59
N VAL A 97 6.32 -7.19 -15.43
CA VAL A 97 7.23 -8.35 -15.42
C VAL A 97 7.94 -8.48 -14.06
N VAL A 98 8.17 -7.37 -13.36
CA VAL A 98 8.81 -7.36 -12.03
C VAL A 98 7.76 -7.28 -10.91
N ALA A 99 6.68 -6.53 -11.13
CA ALA A 99 5.64 -6.35 -10.13
C ALA A 99 4.86 -7.64 -9.83
N VAL A 100 4.49 -8.41 -10.87
CA VAL A 100 3.70 -9.64 -10.72
C VAL A 100 4.42 -10.72 -9.91
N PRO A 101 5.71 -11.04 -10.17
CA PRO A 101 6.45 -11.99 -9.34
C PRO A 101 6.56 -11.56 -7.87
N LEU A 102 6.76 -10.26 -7.61
CA LEU A 102 6.83 -9.73 -6.24
C LEU A 102 5.49 -9.85 -5.50
N LEU A 103 4.38 -9.60 -6.19
CA LEU A 103 3.04 -9.79 -5.63
C LEU A 103 2.74 -11.28 -5.40
N MET A 104 3.11 -12.17 -6.33
CA MET A 104 2.99 -13.62 -6.14
C MET A 104 3.82 -14.10 -4.94
N LEU A 105 5.05 -13.61 -4.79
CA LEU A 105 5.92 -13.92 -3.67
C LEU A 105 5.30 -13.45 -2.35
N SER A 106 4.78 -12.22 -2.32
CA SER A 106 4.03 -11.68 -1.17
C SER A 106 2.87 -12.59 -0.77
N VAL A 107 2.03 -12.97 -1.74
CA VAL A 107 0.88 -13.86 -1.49
C VAL A 107 1.34 -15.22 -1.00
N ALA A 108 2.36 -15.81 -1.61
CA ALA A 108 2.90 -17.10 -1.20
C ALA A 108 3.44 -17.06 0.24
N LEU A 109 4.14 -16.00 0.64
CA LEU A 109 4.65 -15.82 2.00
C LEU A 109 3.53 -15.60 3.03
N VAL A 110 2.48 -14.87 2.66
CA VAL A 110 1.30 -14.70 3.52
C VAL A 110 0.55 -16.03 3.68
N VAL A 111 0.29 -16.76 2.59
CA VAL A 111 -0.42 -18.05 2.62
C VAL A 111 0.34 -19.14 3.35
N ARG A 112 1.67 -19.22 3.16
CA ARG A 112 2.53 -20.16 3.89
C ARG A 112 2.72 -19.76 5.36
N GLY A 113 2.66 -18.46 5.65
CA GLY A 113 2.69 -17.94 7.02
C GLY A 113 1.42 -18.24 7.83
N THR A 114 0.27 -18.44 7.18
CA THR A 114 -1.03 -18.73 7.84
C THR A 114 -1.33 -20.22 8.00
N THR A 115 -0.61 -21.12 7.33
CA THR A 115 -0.92 -22.57 7.30
C THR A 115 -0.36 -23.37 8.48
N ALA A 116 0.52 -22.80 9.29
CA ALA A 116 0.99 -23.45 10.52
C ALA A 116 0.01 -23.21 11.67
N ARG A 117 -1.19 -23.78 11.56
CA ARG A 117 -2.07 -23.98 12.71
C ARG A 117 -1.47 -25.14 13.51
N GLU A 118 -1.02 -24.85 14.73
CA GLU A 118 -0.50 -25.83 15.69
C GLU A 118 -1.35 -27.10 15.69
N LYS A 119 -0.68 -28.24 15.50
CA LYS A 119 -1.11 -29.53 16.05
C LYS A 119 -0.41 -29.68 17.39
#